data_AF-A0A1I1PAU9-F1
#
_entry.id   AF-A0A1I1PAU9-F1
#
_cell.length_a   1.000
_cell.length_b   1.000
_cell.length_c   1.000
_cell.angle_alpha   90.00
_cell.angle_beta   90.00
_cell.angle_gamma   90.00
#
_symmetry.space_group_name_H-M   'P 1'
#
loop_
_entity.id
_entity.type
_entity.pdbx_description
1 polymer ?
#
loop_
_entity_poly.entity_id
_entity_poly.type
_entity_poly.pdbx_seq_one_letter_code
_entity_poly.pdbx_strand_id
1 'polypeptide(L)'
;MTIKEFSNLCGCNPQTIRYYDHMNLLKPVKVDDWTGYRYYDEGQALDYVKIKNLQIAGFTIDEIKVLLCADDETIYDAFSKKINEQEKLLQRMIEIRQSYQRELTVMKNKIVELHKSIKGSMESYSPAEEFGINSEEFDEIVKNLDSYFDEMLESGDYSKYKILDYSEENEKKAEHDFKDCLSNPDLEIVYECHEWKNVKEFYDNIPELIDGKEYFFQFKLDAEKINNTAFANTLLGILCLKNKNKKMSLKCNVIHSDNDKNHFWLLKRKNVEAGK
;
A
#
# COMPACT_ATOMS: atom_id res chain seq x y z
N MET A 1 29.41 27.04 -42.08
CA MET A 1 30.06 26.01 -41.23
C MET A 1 29.42 24.65 -41.45
N THR A 2 30.20 23.57 -41.40
CA THR A 2 29.69 22.19 -41.50
C THR A 2 28.84 21.85 -40.28
N ILE A 3 27.99 20.82 -40.38
CA ILE A 3 27.18 20.38 -39.23
C ILE A 3 27.99 20.07 -37.97
N LYS A 4 29.23 19.58 -38.11
CA LYS A 4 30.12 19.27 -36.98
C LYS A 4 30.64 20.54 -36.30
N GLU A 5 30.99 21.55 -37.08
CA GLU A 5 31.42 22.85 -36.56
C GLU A 5 30.25 23.57 -35.89
N PHE A 6 29.07 23.56 -36.51
CA PHE A 6 27.87 24.18 -35.97
C PHE A 6 27.39 23.49 -34.69
N SER A 7 27.42 22.15 -34.64
CA SER A 7 27.05 21.41 -33.43
C SER A 7 28.01 21.69 -32.27
N ASN A 8 29.30 21.84 -32.54
CA ASN A 8 30.30 22.22 -31.54
C ASN A 8 30.05 23.65 -31.02
N LEU A 9 29.74 24.60 -31.92
CA LEU A 9 29.37 25.97 -31.54
C LEU A 9 28.13 25.98 -30.63
N CYS A 10 27.12 25.17 -30.95
CA CYS A 10 25.88 25.06 -30.20
C CYS A 10 25.95 24.14 -28.96
N GLY A 11 27.12 23.53 -28.69
CA GLY A 11 27.30 22.60 -27.57
C GLY A 11 26.44 21.35 -27.63
N CYS A 12 26.19 20.79 -28.83
CA CYS A 12 25.33 19.63 -29.02
C CYS A 12 25.91 18.57 -29.95
N ASN A 13 25.28 17.40 -29.97
CA ASN A 13 25.62 16.34 -30.91
C ASN A 13 25.12 16.71 -32.33
N PRO A 14 25.91 16.49 -33.40
CA PRO A 14 25.45 16.60 -34.79
C PRO A 14 24.10 15.92 -35.08
N GLN A 15 23.77 14.82 -34.40
CA GLN A 15 22.48 14.14 -34.52
C GLN A 15 21.30 15.04 -34.10
N THR A 16 21.45 15.90 -33.10
CA THR A 16 20.43 16.85 -32.67
C THR A 16 20.10 17.84 -33.80
N ILE A 17 21.12 18.33 -34.50
CA ILE A 17 20.94 19.24 -35.63
C ILE A 17 20.30 18.53 -36.82
N ARG A 18 20.68 17.27 -37.10
CA ARG A 18 19.99 16.44 -38.12
C ARG A 18 18.54 16.20 -37.78
N TYR A 19 18.24 15.96 -36.51
CA TYR A 19 16.87 15.79 -36.04
C TYR A 19 16.05 17.06 -36.22
N TYR A 20 16.59 18.22 -35.89
CA TYR A 20 15.90 19.50 -36.12
C TYR A 20 15.71 19.82 -37.61
N ASP A 21 16.66 19.47 -38.47
CA ASP A 21 16.47 19.56 -39.93
C ASP A 21 15.32 18.66 -40.39
N HIS A 22 15.33 17.38 -39.99
CA HIS A 22 14.28 16.42 -40.34
C HIS A 22 12.89 16.86 -39.85
N MET A 23 12.83 17.45 -38.66
CA MET A 23 11.60 17.99 -38.09
C MET A 23 11.22 19.36 -38.67
N ASN A 24 11.94 19.91 -39.65
CA ASN A 24 11.72 21.26 -40.19
C ASN A 24 11.79 22.38 -39.13
N LEU A 25 12.61 22.20 -38.11
CA LEU A 25 12.77 23.14 -37.00
C LEU A 25 14.01 24.02 -37.17
N LEU A 26 15.10 23.47 -37.73
CA LEU A 26 16.33 24.22 -38.05
C LEU A 26 16.95 23.67 -39.33
N LYS A 27 16.69 24.34 -40.45
CA LYS A 27 17.18 23.91 -41.77
C LYS A 27 18.58 24.44 -42.06
N PRO A 28 19.43 23.66 -42.75
CA PRO A 28 20.70 24.17 -43.25
C PRO A 28 20.45 25.28 -44.29
N VAL A 29 21.32 26.28 -44.33
CA VAL A 29 21.30 27.33 -45.36
C VAL A 29 21.66 26.75 -46.73
N LYS A 30 22.51 25.74 -46.75
CA LYS A 30 22.91 25.06 -47.99
C LYS A 30 23.09 23.56 -47.76
N VAL A 31 22.60 22.78 -48.72
CA VAL A 31 22.92 21.36 -48.86
C VAL A 31 23.72 21.20 -50.15
N ASP A 32 24.82 20.48 -50.09
CA ASP A 32 25.62 20.14 -51.27
C ASP A 32 24.96 18.98 -52.03
N ASP A 33 24.57 19.19 -53.28
CA ASP A 33 23.80 18.23 -54.08
C ASP A 33 24.59 16.98 -54.45
N TRP A 34 25.92 17.06 -54.48
CA TRP A 34 26.80 15.96 -54.89
C TRP A 34 27.22 15.08 -53.72
N THR A 35 27.40 15.68 -52.56
CA THR A 35 27.96 15.01 -51.37
C THR A 35 26.97 14.87 -50.22
N GLY A 36 25.85 15.59 -50.26
CA GLY A 36 24.83 15.61 -49.20
C GLY A 36 25.24 16.34 -47.93
N TYR A 37 26.38 17.06 -47.95
CA TYR A 37 26.85 17.83 -46.79
C TYR A 37 25.95 19.03 -46.51
N ARG A 38 25.69 19.25 -45.22
CA ARG A 38 24.85 20.35 -44.72
C ARG A 38 25.70 21.46 -44.14
N TYR A 39 25.36 22.69 -44.52
CA TYR A 39 26.03 23.89 -44.08
C TYR A 39 25.04 24.83 -43.39
N TYR A 40 25.46 25.32 -42.22
CA TYR A 40 24.73 26.26 -41.38
C TYR A 40 25.50 27.57 -41.29
N ASP A 41 24.77 28.66 -41.03
CA ASP A 41 25.35 29.98 -40.78
C ASP A 41 25.45 30.25 -39.27
N GLU A 42 26.36 31.14 -38.88
CA GLU A 42 26.58 31.48 -37.47
C GLU A 42 25.33 32.13 -36.83
N GLY A 43 24.59 32.94 -37.61
CA GLY A 43 23.34 33.55 -37.15
C GLY A 43 22.27 32.54 -36.71
N GLN A 44 22.30 31.32 -37.27
CA GLN A 44 21.36 30.25 -36.90
C GLN A 44 21.61 29.69 -35.49
N ALA A 45 22.73 30.03 -34.84
CA ALA A 45 22.98 29.66 -33.46
C ALA A 45 21.97 30.33 -32.51
N LEU A 46 21.49 31.54 -32.83
CA LEU A 46 20.44 32.21 -32.05
C LEU A 46 19.10 31.46 -32.15
N ASP A 47 18.74 30.98 -33.34
CA ASP A 47 17.54 30.16 -33.54
C ASP A 47 17.63 28.85 -32.76
N TYR A 48 18.81 28.22 -32.75
CA TYR A 48 19.07 27.04 -31.93
C TYR A 48 18.85 27.32 -30.43
N VAL A 49 19.37 28.44 -29.91
CA VAL A 49 19.16 28.83 -28.49
C VAL A 49 17.68 29.05 -28.21
N LYS A 50 16.94 29.74 -29.09
CA LYS A 50 15.49 29.94 -28.95
C LYS A 50 14.73 28.62 -28.91
N ILE A 51 15.03 27.70 -29.85
CA ILE A 51 14.46 26.34 -29.87
C ILE A 51 14.69 25.64 -28.54
N LYS A 52 15.93 25.68 -28.03
CA LYS A 52 16.27 25.03 -26.76
C LYS A 52 15.52 25.61 -25.57
N ASN A 53 15.41 26.93 -25.48
CA ASN A 53 14.68 27.59 -24.40
C ASN A 53 13.20 27.20 -24.41
N LEU A 54 12.57 27.16 -25.58
CA LEU A 54 11.18 26.73 -25.72
C LEU A 54 10.99 25.24 -25.38
N GLN A 55 11.94 24.37 -25.76
CA GLN A 55 11.92 22.96 -25.35
C GLN A 55 12.02 22.80 -23.83
N ILE A 56 12.92 23.55 -23.17
CA ILE A 56 13.08 23.53 -21.71
C ILE A 56 11.80 24.01 -21.02
N ALA A 57 11.11 25.00 -21.60
CA ALA A 57 9.81 25.48 -21.13
C ALA A 57 8.65 24.50 -21.38
N GLY A 58 8.91 23.33 -21.97
CA GLY A 58 7.91 22.27 -22.16
C GLY A 58 7.02 22.44 -23.39
N PHE A 59 7.41 23.28 -24.36
CA PHE A 59 6.74 23.34 -25.66
C PHE A 59 7.12 22.14 -26.53
N THR A 60 6.14 21.60 -27.23
CA THR A 60 6.31 20.52 -28.21
C THR A 60 7.00 21.03 -29.47
N ILE A 61 7.59 20.13 -30.26
CA ILE A 61 8.26 20.49 -31.52
C ILE A 61 7.32 21.25 -32.47
N ASP A 62 6.04 20.88 -32.50
CA ASP A 62 5.06 21.53 -33.37
C ASP A 62 4.65 22.92 -32.88
N GLU A 63 4.52 23.12 -31.57
CA GLU A 63 4.33 24.46 -30.98
C GLU A 63 5.55 25.36 -31.27
N ILE A 64 6.76 24.82 -31.12
CA ILE A 64 8.00 25.60 -31.34
C ILE A 64 8.09 26.09 -32.79
N LYS A 65 7.71 25.28 -33.79
CA LYS A 65 7.71 25.73 -35.20
C LYS A 65 6.86 26.98 -35.40
N VAL A 66 5.69 27.03 -34.76
CA VAL A 66 4.79 28.18 -34.84
C VAL A 66 5.42 29.38 -34.13
N LEU A 67 5.97 29.16 -32.93
CA LEU A 67 6.55 30.22 -32.10
C LEU A 67 7.84 30.83 -32.67
N LEU A 68 8.63 30.09 -33.45
CA LEU A 68 9.85 30.62 -34.07
C LEU A 68 9.57 31.71 -35.12
N CYS A 69 8.37 31.69 -35.72
CA CYS A 69 7.95 32.68 -36.71
C CYS A 69 6.95 33.72 -36.15
N ALA A 70 6.63 33.63 -34.86
CA ALA A 70 5.68 34.50 -34.21
C ALA A 70 6.33 35.81 -33.73
N ASP A 71 5.50 36.83 -33.47
CA ASP A 71 5.94 38.06 -32.84
C ASP A 71 6.08 37.90 -31.32
N ASP A 72 6.76 38.87 -30.69
CA ASP A 72 7.08 38.83 -29.27
C ASP A 72 5.81 38.75 -28.39
N GLU A 73 4.70 39.36 -28.81
CA GLU A 73 3.41 39.33 -28.11
C GLU A 73 2.82 37.91 -28.11
N THR A 74 2.77 37.25 -29.27
CA THR A 74 2.28 35.86 -29.36
C THR A 74 3.15 34.90 -28.56
N ILE A 75 4.48 35.10 -28.55
CA ILE A 75 5.40 34.30 -27.75
C ILE A 75 5.10 34.50 -26.26
N TYR A 76 4.97 35.74 -25.80
CA TYR A 76 4.65 36.06 -24.41
C TYR A 76 3.32 35.44 -23.95
N ASP A 77 2.29 35.51 -24.79
CA ASP A 77 0.99 34.90 -24.53
C ASP A 77 1.08 33.38 -24.44
N ALA A 78 1.87 32.74 -25.31
CA ALA A 78 2.09 31.30 -25.27
C ALA A 78 2.76 30.87 -23.96
N PHE A 79 3.79 31.61 -23.52
CA PHE A 79 4.42 31.39 -22.22
C PHE A 79 3.44 31.58 -21.06
N SER A 80 2.65 32.65 -21.08
CA SER A 80 1.67 32.95 -20.02
C SER A 80 0.61 31.84 -19.92
N LYS A 81 0.13 31.33 -21.05
CA LYS A 81 -0.78 30.16 -21.09
C LYS A 81 -0.09 28.92 -20.53
N LYS A 82 1.14 28.63 -20.94
CA LYS A 82 1.89 27.46 -20.46
C LYS A 82 2.13 27.51 -18.95
N ILE A 83 2.50 28.67 -18.41
CA ILE A 83 2.68 28.87 -16.97
C ILE A 83 1.37 28.58 -16.23
N ASN A 84 0.25 29.17 -16.66
CA ASN A 84 -1.05 28.94 -16.04
C ASN A 84 -1.49 27.45 -16.11
N GLU A 85 -1.21 26.76 -17.22
CA GLU A 85 -1.45 25.32 -17.32
C GLU A 85 -0.62 24.52 -16.31
N GLN A 86 0.68 24.82 -16.19
CA GLN A 86 1.56 24.16 -15.23
C GLN A 86 1.14 24.46 -13.77
N GLU A 87 0.75 25.69 -13.47
CA GLU A 87 0.23 26.08 -12.15
C GLU A 87 -1.04 25.30 -11.79
N LYS A 88 -1.97 25.14 -12.74
CA LYS A 88 -3.18 24.32 -12.55
C LYS A 88 -2.85 22.85 -12.32
N LEU A 89 -1.90 22.29 -13.07
CA LEU A 89 -1.44 20.91 -12.87
C LEU A 89 -0.81 20.72 -11.50
N LEU A 90 0.06 21.65 -11.08
CA LEU A 90 0.67 21.65 -9.76
C LEU A 90 -0.39 21.72 -8.66
N GLN A 91 -1.37 22.61 -8.80
CA GLN A 91 -2.47 22.75 -7.84
C GLN A 91 -3.27 21.45 -7.71
N ARG A 92 -3.59 20.79 -8.83
CA ARG A 92 -4.27 19.48 -8.82
C ARG A 92 -3.44 18.40 -8.14
N MET A 93 -2.12 18.37 -8.36
CA MET A 93 -1.23 17.43 -7.67
C MET A 93 -1.19 17.67 -6.17
N ILE A 94 -1.19 18.93 -5.73
CA ILE A 94 -1.26 19.29 -4.31
C ILE A 94 -2.57 18.82 -3.69
N GLU A 95 -3.70 19.02 -4.36
CA GLU A 95 -5.04 18.58 -3.90
C GLU A 95 -5.12 17.06 -3.74
N ILE A 96 -4.61 16.31 -4.73
CA ILE A 96 -4.54 14.84 -4.67
C ILE A 96 -3.69 14.40 -3.47
N ARG A 97 -2.50 14.98 -3.29
CA ARG A 97 -1.62 14.69 -2.14
C ARG A 97 -2.33 14.97 -0.81
N GLN A 98 -3.02 16.09 -0.69
CA GLN A 98 -3.78 16.43 0.52
C GLN A 98 -4.93 15.45 0.78
N SER A 99 -5.59 14.95 -0.28
CA SER A 99 -6.62 13.92 -0.14
C SER A 99 -6.05 12.65 0.46
N TYR A 100 -4.93 12.15 -0.08
CA TYR A 100 -4.24 10.98 0.48
C TYR A 100 -3.83 11.19 1.93
N GLN A 101 -3.31 12.38 2.28
CA GLN A 101 -2.96 12.69 3.68
C GLN A 101 -4.18 12.67 4.61
N ARG A 102 -5.33 13.17 4.15
CA ARG A 102 -6.59 13.10 4.93
C ARG A 102 -7.02 11.66 5.13
N GLU A 103 -7.02 10.85 4.08
CA GLU A 103 -7.38 9.42 4.17
C GLU A 103 -6.48 8.65 5.13
N LEU A 104 -5.15 8.86 5.04
CA LEU A 104 -4.18 8.28 5.98
C LEU A 104 -4.45 8.72 7.42
N THR A 105 -4.81 9.99 7.65
CA THR A 105 -5.14 10.51 8.98
C THR A 105 -6.41 9.87 9.53
N VAL A 106 -7.45 9.72 8.69
CA VAL A 106 -8.70 9.03 9.07
C VAL A 106 -8.42 7.58 9.44
N MET A 107 -7.62 6.86 8.64
CA MET A 107 -7.24 5.48 8.95
C MET A 107 -6.47 5.39 10.27
N LYS A 108 -5.50 6.29 10.48
CA LYS A 108 -4.74 6.36 11.74
C LYS A 108 -5.66 6.53 12.96
N ASN A 109 -6.62 7.45 12.87
CA ASN A 109 -7.58 7.68 13.96
C ASN A 109 -8.46 6.44 14.21
N LYS A 110 -8.92 5.75 13.16
CA LYS A 110 -9.69 4.49 13.30
C LYS A 110 -8.87 3.41 14.02
N ILE A 111 -7.58 3.29 13.71
CA ILE A 111 -6.68 2.32 14.39
C ILE A 111 -6.58 2.66 15.88
N VAL A 112 -6.40 3.94 16.21
CA VAL A 112 -6.34 4.41 17.60
C VAL A 112 -7.65 4.14 18.34
N GLU A 113 -8.80 4.38 17.71
CA GLU A 113 -10.12 4.09 18.28
C GLU A 113 -10.33 2.59 18.50
N LEU A 114 -9.98 1.75 17.51
CA LEU A 114 -10.03 0.29 17.64
C LEU A 114 -9.15 -0.20 18.78
N HIS A 115 -7.91 0.29 18.86
CA HIS A 115 -6.98 -0.06 19.93
C HIS A 115 -7.57 0.30 21.30
N LYS A 116 -8.09 1.51 21.47
CA LYS A 116 -8.73 1.96 22.70
C LYS A 116 -9.94 1.09 23.07
N SER A 117 -10.76 0.72 22.09
CA SER A 117 -11.92 -0.14 22.32
C SER A 117 -11.50 -1.53 22.80
N ILE A 118 -10.54 -2.16 22.13
CA ILE A 118 -10.03 -3.48 22.51
C ILE A 118 -9.42 -3.43 23.91
N LYS A 119 -8.57 -2.44 24.17
CA LYS A 119 -7.92 -2.26 25.47
C LYS A 119 -8.94 -2.08 26.60
N GLY A 120 -9.95 -1.23 26.41
CA GLY A 120 -11.01 -1.04 27.41
C GLY A 120 -11.81 -2.32 27.68
N SER A 121 -12.07 -3.14 26.67
CA SER A 121 -12.67 -4.46 26.86
C SER A 121 -11.74 -5.40 27.65
N MET A 122 -10.44 -5.37 27.40
CA MET A 122 -9.47 -6.21 28.11
C MET A 122 -9.29 -5.78 29.57
N GLU A 123 -9.24 -4.49 29.87
CA GLU A 123 -9.09 -3.97 31.24
C GLU A 123 -10.29 -4.31 32.15
N SER A 124 -11.47 -4.50 31.57
CA SER A 124 -12.68 -4.90 32.30
C SER A 124 -12.88 -6.42 32.39
N TYR A 125 -11.99 -7.20 31.80
CA TYR A 125 -12.07 -8.66 31.72
C TYR A 125 -11.21 -9.33 32.79
N SER A 126 -11.74 -10.39 33.42
CA SER A 126 -11.00 -11.22 34.37
C SER A 126 -10.59 -12.54 33.70
N PRO A 127 -9.29 -12.74 33.37
CA PRO A 127 -8.85 -13.91 32.62
C PRO A 127 -8.56 -15.13 33.50
N ALA A 128 -8.49 -14.97 34.83
CA ALA A 128 -8.00 -16.01 35.75
C ALA A 128 -8.86 -17.28 35.73
N GLU A 129 -10.18 -17.15 35.68
CA GLU A 129 -11.07 -18.31 35.67
C GLU A 129 -11.02 -19.07 34.34
N GLU A 130 -11.01 -18.33 33.22
CA GLU A 130 -11.10 -18.88 31.86
C GLU A 130 -9.77 -19.44 31.35
N PHE A 131 -8.70 -18.66 31.53
CA PHE A 131 -7.39 -18.96 30.96
C PHE A 131 -6.40 -19.48 32.01
N GLY A 132 -6.68 -19.33 33.30
CA GLY A 132 -5.76 -19.74 34.37
C GLY A 132 -4.52 -18.86 34.49
N ILE A 133 -4.49 -17.70 33.85
CA ILE A 133 -3.36 -16.77 33.87
C ILE A 133 -3.48 -15.79 35.04
N ASN A 134 -2.32 -15.33 35.53
CA ASN A 134 -2.26 -14.32 36.59
C ASN A 134 -2.31 -12.89 36.02
N SER A 135 -2.39 -11.90 36.91
CA SER A 135 -2.45 -10.48 36.50
C SER A 135 -1.19 -10.01 35.78
N GLU A 136 -0.01 -10.50 36.15
CA GLU A 136 1.27 -10.08 35.55
C GLU A 136 1.41 -10.59 34.11
N GLU A 137 0.99 -11.83 33.86
CA GLU A 137 0.94 -12.44 32.52
C GLU A 137 -0.08 -11.71 31.64
N PHE A 138 -1.23 -11.33 32.20
CA PHE A 138 -2.23 -10.56 31.48
C PHE A 138 -1.74 -9.15 31.14
N ASP A 139 -1.04 -8.49 32.06
CA ASP A 139 -0.42 -7.18 31.81
C ASP A 139 0.66 -7.26 30.71
N GLU A 140 1.42 -8.35 30.63
CA GLU A 140 2.36 -8.57 29.52
C GLU A 140 1.62 -8.70 28.17
N ILE A 141 0.47 -9.38 28.13
CA ILE A 141 -0.36 -9.48 26.93
C ILE A 141 -0.84 -8.09 26.48
N VAL A 142 -1.37 -7.29 27.41
CA VAL A 142 -1.84 -5.93 27.10
C VAL A 142 -0.70 -5.05 26.60
N LYS A 143 0.51 -5.15 27.19
CA LYS A 143 1.70 -4.41 26.71
C LYS A 143 2.14 -4.84 25.31
N ASN A 144 2.07 -6.13 25.00
CA ASN A 144 2.37 -6.62 23.64
C ASN A 144 1.34 -6.12 22.63
N LEU A 145 0.07 -6.02 23.02
CA LEU A 145 -0.98 -5.43 22.20
C LEU A 145 -0.70 -3.93 21.95
N ASP A 146 -0.37 -3.16 23.00
CA ASP A 146 0.03 -1.75 22.87
C ASP A 146 1.19 -1.62 21.86
N SER A 147 2.23 -2.44 22.03
CA SER A 147 3.41 -2.43 21.17
C SER A 147 3.09 -2.78 19.71
N TYR A 148 2.20 -3.75 19.48
CA TYR A 148 1.74 -4.12 18.13
C TYR A 148 1.02 -2.96 17.43
N PHE A 149 0.13 -2.26 18.14
CA PHE A 149 -0.56 -1.10 17.58
C PHE A 149 0.38 0.10 17.37
N ASP A 150 1.34 0.31 18.26
CA ASP A 150 2.36 1.36 18.10
C ASP A 150 3.22 1.11 16.85
N GLU A 151 3.74 -0.11 16.67
CA GLU A 151 4.48 -0.50 15.46
C GLU A 151 3.63 -0.32 14.18
N MET A 152 2.34 -0.68 14.25
CA MET A 152 1.40 -0.49 13.15
C MET A 152 1.25 0.99 12.79
N LEU A 153 1.13 1.88 13.79
CA LEU A 153 1.00 3.32 13.60
C LEU A 153 2.31 3.98 13.13
N GLU A 154 3.47 3.47 13.56
CA GLU A 154 4.79 3.95 13.14
C GLU A 154 5.14 3.54 11.70
N SER A 155 4.72 2.34 11.28
CA SER A 155 5.04 1.81 9.94
C SER A 155 4.50 2.69 8.80
N GLY A 156 3.37 3.39 9.02
CA GLY A 156 2.73 4.25 8.02
C GLY A 156 2.15 3.51 6.79
N ASP A 157 2.35 2.20 6.68
CA ASP A 157 1.83 1.36 5.60
C ASP A 157 0.57 0.62 6.06
N TYR A 158 -0.56 1.30 5.89
CA TYR A 158 -1.87 0.74 6.21
C TYR A 158 -2.44 -0.16 5.10
N SER A 159 -1.75 -0.33 3.96
CA SER A 159 -2.26 -1.10 2.82
C SER A 159 -2.45 -2.59 3.14
N LYS A 160 -1.65 -3.09 4.08
CA LYS A 160 -1.71 -4.46 4.61
C LYS A 160 -2.94 -4.71 5.49
N TYR A 161 -3.51 -3.64 6.04
CA TYR A 161 -4.58 -3.68 7.01
C TYR A 161 -5.83 -3.14 6.36
N LYS A 162 -6.55 -4.03 5.67
CA LYS A 162 -7.84 -3.71 5.08
C LYS A 162 -8.85 -3.51 6.22
N ILE A 163 -8.91 -2.29 6.75
CA ILE A 163 -9.97 -1.89 7.69
C ILE A 163 -11.23 -1.80 6.84
N LEU A 164 -11.97 -2.91 6.80
CA LEU A 164 -13.31 -2.93 6.26
C LEU A 164 -14.10 -1.83 6.97
N ASP A 165 -14.73 -0.92 6.23
CA ASP A 165 -15.77 -0.12 6.85
C ASP A 165 -16.89 -1.07 7.30
N TYR A 166 -17.57 -0.73 8.39
CA TYR A 166 -18.76 -1.44 8.86
C TYR A 166 -19.96 -1.14 7.94
N SER A 167 -19.79 -1.22 6.61
CA SER A 167 -20.92 -1.25 5.68
C SER A 167 -21.51 -2.66 5.65
N GLU A 168 -22.83 -2.76 5.52
CA GLU A 168 -23.53 -4.05 5.40
C GLU A 168 -22.96 -4.92 4.26
N GLU A 169 -22.40 -4.31 3.21
CA GLU A 169 -21.74 -5.03 2.11
C GLU A 169 -20.43 -5.68 2.55
N ASN A 170 -19.59 -4.97 3.32
CA ASN A 170 -18.33 -5.51 3.83
C ASN A 170 -18.56 -6.51 4.97
N GLU A 171 -19.60 -6.32 5.77
CA GLU A 171 -20.04 -7.28 6.78
C GLU A 171 -20.42 -8.62 6.12
N LYS A 172 -21.21 -8.59 5.04
CA LYS A 172 -21.56 -9.78 4.24
C LYS A 172 -20.36 -10.44 3.54
N LYS A 173 -19.36 -9.64 3.11
CA LYS A 173 -18.15 -10.14 2.46
C LYS A 173 -17.15 -10.76 3.46
N ALA A 174 -16.97 -10.13 4.62
CA ALA A 174 -16.20 -10.68 5.73
C ALA A 174 -16.84 -11.96 6.26
N GLU A 175 -18.17 -11.99 6.34
CA GLU A 175 -18.92 -13.21 6.67
C GLU A 175 -18.62 -14.35 5.70
N HIS A 176 -18.42 -14.14 4.39
CA HIS A 176 -18.21 -15.26 3.46
C HIS A 176 -16.80 -15.88 3.54
N ASP A 177 -15.74 -15.10 3.78
CA ASP A 177 -14.38 -15.62 3.90
C ASP A 177 -14.12 -16.31 5.25
N PHE A 178 -14.92 -15.97 6.28
CA PHE A 178 -14.78 -16.50 7.64
C PHE A 178 -15.92 -17.42 8.11
N LYS A 179 -17.06 -17.52 7.41
CA LYS A 179 -18.19 -18.36 7.90
C LYS A 179 -17.89 -19.84 7.94
N ASP A 180 -16.91 -20.34 7.18
CA ASP A 180 -16.68 -21.77 7.16
C ASP A 180 -15.23 -22.19 6.85
N CYS A 181 -14.30 -21.84 7.76
CA CYS A 181 -12.94 -22.38 7.73
C CYS A 181 -12.93 -23.92 7.72
N LEU A 182 -13.95 -24.57 8.30
CA LEU A 182 -14.06 -26.02 8.38
C LEU A 182 -14.39 -26.66 7.02
N SER A 183 -15.14 -25.95 6.17
CA SER A 183 -15.43 -26.39 4.80
C SER A 183 -14.33 -26.04 3.78
N ASN A 184 -13.25 -25.36 4.20
CA ASN A 184 -12.19 -24.95 3.29
C ASN A 184 -11.24 -26.13 2.96
N PRO A 185 -11.15 -26.58 1.68
CA PRO A 185 -10.32 -27.71 1.30
C PRO A 185 -8.81 -27.48 1.44
N ASP A 186 -8.37 -26.21 1.47
CA ASP A 186 -6.97 -25.82 1.63
C ASP A 186 -6.49 -25.85 3.08
N LEU A 187 -7.40 -26.06 4.03
CA LEU A 187 -7.10 -26.15 5.45
C LEU A 187 -7.09 -27.62 5.91
N GLU A 188 -6.19 -27.95 6.83
CA GLU A 188 -6.15 -29.23 7.54
C GLU A 188 -6.42 -28.99 9.03
N ILE A 189 -7.29 -29.79 9.65
CA ILE A 189 -7.51 -29.76 11.10
C ILE A 189 -6.32 -30.46 11.75
N VAL A 190 -5.60 -29.74 12.60
CA VAL A 190 -4.41 -30.25 13.32
C VAL A 190 -4.76 -30.62 14.75
N TYR A 191 -5.76 -29.97 15.33
CA TYR A 191 -6.24 -30.25 16.68
C TYR A 191 -7.69 -29.79 16.83
N GLU A 192 -8.47 -30.51 17.63
CA GLU A 192 -9.85 -30.12 17.97
C GLU A 192 -10.17 -30.48 19.42
N CYS A 193 -11.04 -29.69 20.03
CA CYS A 193 -11.52 -29.90 21.39
C CYS A 193 -12.98 -29.45 21.50
N HIS A 194 -13.80 -30.23 22.20
CA HIS A 194 -15.25 -30.05 22.25
C HIS A 194 -15.76 -30.17 23.69
N GLU A 195 -16.87 -29.49 23.97
CA GLU A 195 -17.59 -29.53 25.25
C GLU A 195 -16.75 -29.07 26.45
N TRP A 196 -15.78 -28.20 26.23
CA TRP A 196 -14.93 -27.63 27.28
C TRP A 196 -15.62 -26.47 27.98
N LYS A 197 -15.29 -26.24 29.25
CA LYS A 197 -15.84 -25.13 30.04
C LYS A 197 -14.89 -23.96 30.16
N ASN A 198 -13.58 -24.17 30.25
CA ASN A 198 -12.59 -23.09 30.30
C ASN A 198 -11.40 -23.42 29.39
N VAL A 199 -10.80 -22.41 28.74
CA VAL A 199 -9.65 -22.60 27.85
C VAL A 199 -8.48 -23.33 28.52
N LYS A 200 -8.23 -23.06 29.81
CA LYS A 200 -7.19 -23.74 30.60
C LYS A 200 -7.30 -25.27 30.61
N GLU A 201 -8.49 -25.84 30.35
CA GLU A 201 -8.71 -27.29 30.36
C GLU A 201 -8.02 -28.01 29.19
N PHE A 202 -7.84 -27.31 28.06
CA PHE A 202 -7.27 -27.91 26.85
C PHE A 202 -6.06 -27.16 26.29
N TYR A 203 -5.74 -25.98 26.81
CA TYR A 203 -4.69 -25.11 26.29
C TYR A 203 -3.31 -25.79 26.21
N ASP A 204 -2.95 -26.57 27.22
CA ASP A 204 -1.66 -27.29 27.26
C ASP A 204 -1.58 -28.42 26.23
N ASN A 205 -2.73 -28.92 25.78
CA ASN A 205 -2.82 -29.97 24.76
C ASN A 205 -2.72 -29.44 23.33
N ILE A 206 -2.75 -28.12 23.13
CA ILE A 206 -2.59 -27.51 21.81
C ILE A 206 -1.15 -27.78 21.32
N PRO A 207 -0.98 -28.40 20.14
CA PRO A 207 0.34 -28.74 19.61
C PRO A 207 1.20 -27.51 19.36
N GLU A 208 2.52 -27.68 19.42
CA GLU A 208 3.44 -26.60 19.07
C GLU A 208 3.27 -26.17 17.61
N LEU A 209 3.11 -24.86 17.42
CA LEU A 209 2.96 -24.28 16.10
C LEU A 209 4.31 -24.24 15.36
N ILE A 210 4.30 -24.52 14.06
CA ILE A 210 5.49 -24.56 13.22
C ILE A 210 5.81 -23.15 12.70
N ASP A 211 7.08 -22.78 12.72
CA ASP A 211 7.56 -21.48 12.22
C ASP A 211 7.28 -21.31 10.71
N GLY A 212 6.91 -20.11 10.29
CA GLY A 212 6.61 -19.77 8.89
C GLY A 212 5.32 -20.36 8.33
N LYS A 213 4.42 -20.88 9.18
CA LYS A 213 3.09 -21.41 8.77
C LYS A 213 1.94 -20.46 9.13
N GLU A 214 0.85 -20.59 8.37
CA GLU A 214 -0.41 -19.89 8.60
C GLU A 214 -1.37 -20.83 9.34
N TYR A 215 -1.88 -20.37 10.49
CA TYR A 215 -2.80 -21.10 11.35
C TYR A 215 -4.10 -20.32 11.54
N PHE A 216 -5.20 -21.05 11.58
CA PHE A 216 -6.55 -20.54 11.78
C PHE A 216 -7.14 -21.19 13.02
N PHE A 217 -7.60 -20.36 13.95
CA PHE A 217 -8.25 -20.77 15.19
C PHE A 217 -9.74 -20.53 15.01
N GLN A 218 -10.53 -21.59 15.01
CA GLN A 218 -11.97 -21.52 14.86
C GLN A 218 -12.63 -21.90 16.17
N PHE A 219 -13.44 -20.99 16.71
CA PHE A 219 -14.22 -21.20 17.92
C PHE A 219 -15.72 -21.14 17.60
N LYS A 220 -16.47 -22.13 18.08
CA LYS A 220 -17.92 -22.04 18.25
C LYS A 220 -18.18 -21.95 19.74
N LEU A 221 -18.65 -20.80 20.22
CA LEU A 221 -18.81 -20.54 21.65
C LEU A 221 -20.29 -20.44 22.04
N ASP A 222 -20.55 -20.72 23.31
CA ASP A 222 -21.83 -20.39 23.95
C ASP A 222 -22.11 -18.88 23.96
N ALA A 223 -23.38 -18.52 24.19
CA ALA A 223 -23.84 -17.14 24.16
C ALA A 223 -23.20 -16.23 25.23
N GLU A 224 -22.69 -16.79 26.33
CA GLU A 224 -22.02 -16.03 27.39
C GLU A 224 -20.62 -15.56 26.94
N LYS A 225 -19.93 -16.37 26.12
CA LYS A 225 -18.54 -16.11 25.71
C LYS A 225 -18.39 -15.48 24.33
N ILE A 226 -19.34 -15.68 23.43
CA ILE A 226 -19.23 -15.28 22.02
C ILE A 226 -18.99 -13.77 21.82
N ASN A 227 -19.57 -12.91 22.67
CA ASN A 227 -19.53 -11.45 22.49
C ASN A 227 -18.35 -10.78 23.20
N ASN A 228 -17.36 -11.54 23.68
CA ASN A 228 -16.28 -10.97 24.47
C ASN A 228 -15.04 -10.69 23.61
N THR A 229 -14.91 -9.46 23.11
CA THR A 229 -13.70 -8.96 22.43
C THR A 229 -12.44 -9.24 23.24
N ALA A 230 -12.50 -9.18 24.57
CA ALA A 230 -11.37 -9.49 25.43
C ALA A 230 -11.00 -10.98 25.42
N PHE A 231 -11.96 -11.90 25.30
CA PHE A 231 -11.69 -13.34 25.18
C PHE A 231 -10.78 -13.62 23.98
N ALA A 232 -11.17 -13.16 22.79
CA ALA A 232 -10.41 -13.41 21.57
C ALA A 232 -9.00 -12.79 21.61
N ASN A 233 -8.90 -11.54 22.10
CA ASN A 233 -7.61 -10.84 22.19
C ASN A 233 -6.69 -11.43 23.28
N THR A 234 -7.25 -11.87 24.41
CA THR A 234 -6.49 -12.56 25.46
C THR A 234 -5.94 -13.86 24.93
N LEU A 235 -6.77 -14.67 24.28
CA LEU A 235 -6.34 -15.94 23.69
C LEU A 235 -5.22 -15.74 22.67
N LEU A 236 -5.38 -14.80 21.73
CA LEU A 236 -4.33 -14.46 20.76
C LEU A 236 -3.03 -14.03 21.46
N GLY A 237 -3.14 -13.23 22.51
CA GLY A 237 -2.02 -12.81 23.34
C GLY A 237 -1.26 -13.98 23.97
N ILE A 238 -1.96 -14.93 24.60
CA ILE A 238 -1.35 -16.13 25.20
C ILE A 238 -0.65 -16.97 24.11
N LEU A 239 -1.28 -17.14 22.95
CA LEU A 239 -0.69 -17.87 21.83
C LEU A 239 0.59 -17.21 21.29
N CYS A 240 0.60 -15.88 21.19
CA CYS A 240 1.79 -15.12 20.83
C CYS A 240 2.91 -15.29 21.86
N LEU A 241 2.60 -15.25 23.16
CA LEU A 241 3.58 -15.47 24.24
C LEU A 241 4.20 -16.87 24.18
N LYS A 242 3.38 -17.92 23.99
CA LYS A 242 3.86 -19.32 23.84
C LYS A 242 4.77 -19.49 22.61
N ASN A 243 4.67 -18.60 21.62
CA ASN A 243 5.38 -18.68 20.35
C ASN A 243 6.23 -17.43 20.05
N LYS A 244 6.73 -16.72 21.08
CA LYS A 244 7.38 -15.39 20.99
C LYS A 244 8.50 -15.25 19.95
N ASN A 245 9.14 -16.35 19.54
CA ASN A 245 10.25 -16.38 18.58
C ASN A 245 9.89 -16.92 17.19
N LYS A 246 8.61 -17.21 16.92
CA LYS A 246 8.16 -17.81 15.65
C LYS A 246 7.45 -16.75 14.79
N LYS A 247 7.80 -16.67 13.52
CA LYS A 247 7.09 -15.89 12.50
C LYS A 247 5.88 -16.67 12.03
N MET A 248 4.72 -16.36 12.58
CA MET A 248 3.46 -17.02 12.28
C MET A 248 2.38 -16.01 11.91
N SER A 249 1.47 -16.42 11.03
CA SER A 249 0.23 -15.69 10.77
C SER A 249 -0.89 -16.43 11.49
N LEU A 250 -1.44 -15.77 12.52
CA LEU A 250 -2.54 -16.29 13.32
C LEU A 250 -3.82 -15.55 12.90
N LYS A 251 -4.84 -16.33 12.54
CA LYS A 251 -6.19 -15.83 12.32
C LYS A 251 -7.10 -16.48 13.34
N CYS A 252 -7.92 -15.69 14.03
CA CYS A 252 -8.89 -16.19 14.99
C CYS A 252 -10.28 -15.81 14.52
N ASN A 253 -11.20 -16.77 14.56
CA ASN A 253 -12.59 -16.59 14.23
C ASN A 253 -13.44 -17.18 15.35
N VAL A 254 -14.40 -16.38 15.84
CA VAL A 254 -15.30 -16.75 16.93
C VAL A 254 -16.72 -16.59 16.41
N ILE A 255 -17.47 -17.69 16.43
CA ILE A 255 -18.86 -17.74 15.96
C ILE A 255 -19.76 -18.40 17.01
N HIS A 256 -21.07 -18.27 16.84
CA HIS A 256 -22.06 -18.85 17.76
C HIS A 256 -22.09 -20.37 17.63
N SER A 257 -22.24 -21.05 18.75
CA SER A 257 -22.44 -22.49 18.77
C SER A 257 -23.90 -22.85 18.59
N ASP A 258 -24.21 -23.76 17.67
CA ASP A 258 -25.59 -24.18 17.38
C ASP A 258 -26.20 -25.04 18.51
N ASN A 259 -25.37 -25.57 19.41
CA ASN A 259 -25.76 -26.49 20.48
C ASN A 259 -25.47 -25.95 21.90
N ASP A 260 -25.16 -24.64 22.01
CA ASP A 260 -24.76 -23.97 23.26
C ASP A 260 -23.57 -24.61 23.99
N LYS A 261 -22.75 -25.42 23.30
CA LYS A 261 -21.49 -25.97 23.82
C LYS A 261 -20.29 -25.32 23.15
N ASN A 262 -19.17 -25.25 23.86
CA ASN A 262 -17.95 -24.71 23.31
C ASN A 262 -17.20 -25.75 22.46
N HIS A 263 -16.77 -25.33 21.28
CA HIS A 263 -15.96 -26.13 20.37
C HIS A 263 -14.80 -25.29 19.83
N PHE A 264 -13.65 -25.95 19.67
CA PHE A 264 -12.42 -25.36 19.16
C PHE A 264 -11.80 -26.26 18.09
N TRP A 265 -11.34 -25.63 17.01
CA TRP A 265 -10.51 -26.26 15.98
C TRP A 265 -9.27 -25.40 15.71
N LEU A 266 -8.12 -26.05 15.69
CA LEU A 266 -6.88 -25.50 15.15
C LEU A 266 -6.72 -26.04 13.73
N LEU A 267 -6.77 -25.14 12.76
CA LEU A 267 -6.52 -25.46 11.37
C LEU A 267 -5.18 -24.88 10.92
N LYS A 268 -4.55 -25.55 9.97
CA LYS A 268 -3.31 -25.12 9.33
C LYS A 268 -3.50 -25.11 7.83
N ARG A 269 -2.89 -24.14 7.14
CA ARG A 269 -2.94 -24.13 5.69
C ARG A 269 -2.05 -25.20 5.10
N LYS A 270 -2.60 -26.02 4.20
CA LYS A 270 -1.83 -26.97 3.41
C LYS A 270 -0.82 -26.18 2.58
N ASN A 271 0.39 -26.68 2.45
CA ASN A 271 1.33 -26.13 1.47
C ASN A 271 0.70 -26.33 0.10
N VAL A 272 0.18 -25.27 -0.51
CA VAL A 272 -0.04 -25.26 -1.94
C VAL A 272 1.36 -25.33 -2.54
N GLU A 273 1.78 -26.52 -2.99
CA GLU A 273 2.84 -26.58 -3.99
C GLU A 273 2.40 -25.64 -5.09
N ALA A 274 3.14 -24.56 -5.31
CA ALA A 274 2.92 -23.67 -6.42
C ALA A 274 3.03 -24.51 -7.69
N GLY A 275 1.88 -24.95 -8.20
CA GLY A 275 1.76 -25.59 -9.49
C GLY A 275 2.19 -24.59 -10.55
N LYS A 276 3.42 -24.80 -11.04
CA LYS A 276 4.03 -24.38 -12.31
C LYS A 276 3.37 -23.25 -13.08
#